data_AF-A0A315YCN5-F1
#
_entry.id   AF-A0A315YCN5-F1
#
_cell.length_a   1.000
_cell.length_b   1.000
_cell.length_c   1.000
_cell.angle_alpha   90.00
_cell.angle_beta   90.00
_cell.angle_gamma   90.00
#
_symmetry.space_group_name_H-M   'P 1'
#
loop_
_entity.id
_entity.type
_entity.pdbx_description
1 polymer ?
#
loop_
_entity_poly.entity_id
_entity_poly.type
_entity_poly.pdbx_seq_one_letter_code
_entity_poly.pdbx_strand_id
1 'polypeptide(L)'
;MNVVDFVMIMSTLDYDEWIIQILELLDLSLLANLVLLVAFSGYENFVSKIDVAQDHVDRPSWMGSLDFSGLKLKIIGSIVAISLVELLQDFLHAGSLDPHMEFWRIALHLTFVFTGLVFAGMEVLADKRHEGGDLD
;
A
#
# COMPACT_ATOMS: atom_id res chain seq x y z
N MET A 1 10.74 28.43 2.90
CA MET A 1 10.78 27.99 4.31
C MET A 1 12.12 27.33 4.50
N ASN A 2 12.96 27.90 5.35
CA ASN A 2 14.36 27.52 5.46
C ASN A 2 14.46 26.41 6.53
N VAL A 3 15.53 25.60 6.53
CA VAL A 3 15.69 24.51 7.50
C VAL A 3 15.65 25.02 8.95
N VAL A 4 16.10 26.26 9.19
CA VAL A 4 16.02 26.92 10.49
C VAL A 4 14.58 27.23 10.91
N ASP A 5 13.73 27.66 9.98
CA ASP A 5 12.30 27.93 10.24
C ASP A 5 11.57 26.63 10.58
N PHE A 6 11.90 25.55 9.87
CA PHE A 6 11.37 24.21 10.15
C PHE A 6 11.78 23.74 11.55
N VAL A 7 13.07 23.82 11.90
CA VAL A 7 13.57 23.39 13.22
C VAL A 7 12.97 24.24 14.36
N MET A 8 12.76 25.53 14.14
CA MET A 8 12.17 26.42 15.15
C MET A 8 10.68 26.13 15.38
N ILE A 9 9.91 25.93 14.30
CA ILE A 9 8.51 25.49 14.39
C ILE A 9 8.44 24.16 15.15
N MET A 10 9.26 23.19 14.78
CA MET A 10 9.35 21.90 15.45
C MET A 10 9.59 22.01 16.96
N SER A 11 10.50 22.89 17.39
CA SER A 11 10.77 23.09 18.82
C SER A 11 9.61 23.67 19.65
N THR A 12 8.56 24.18 18.98
CA THR A 12 7.41 24.82 19.63
C THR A 12 6.13 23.98 19.64
N LEU A 13 6.12 22.83 18.94
CA LEU A 13 4.93 21.98 18.84
C LEU A 13 4.74 21.13 20.10
N ASP A 14 3.48 20.92 20.47
CA ASP A 14 3.12 20.00 21.56
C ASP A 14 3.33 18.53 21.13
N TYR A 15 3.45 17.65 22.12
CA TYR A 15 3.73 16.22 21.90
C TYR A 15 2.75 15.54 20.91
N ASP A 16 1.48 15.94 20.93
CA ASP A 16 0.45 15.39 20.06
C ASP A 16 0.62 15.85 18.60
N GLU A 17 0.95 17.12 18.38
CA GLU A 17 1.25 17.68 17.05
C GLU A 17 2.48 17.00 16.41
N TRP A 18 3.48 16.67 17.24
CA TRP A 18 4.65 15.90 16.81
C TRP A 18 4.29 14.51 16.29
N ILE A 19 3.40 13.79 16.98
CA ILE A 19 2.93 12.47 16.56
C ILE A 19 2.21 12.59 15.21
N ILE A 20 1.30 13.56 15.07
CA ILE A 20 0.54 13.78 13.84
C ILE A 20 1.47 14.00 12.64
N GLN A 21 2.49 14.85 12.78
CA GLN A 21 3.43 15.10 11.67
C GLN A 21 4.25 13.86 11.27
N ILE A 22 4.62 13.03 12.25
CA ILE A 22 5.30 11.76 11.94
C ILE A 22 4.36 10.80 11.19
N LEU A 23 3.08 10.76 11.57
CA LEU A 23 2.07 9.96 10.87
C LEU A 23 1.88 10.44 9.42
N GLU A 24 1.87 11.75 9.17
CA GLU A 24 1.78 12.31 7.80
C GLU A 24 2.99 11.93 6.94
N LEU A 25 4.20 11.93 7.51
CA LEU A 25 5.40 11.49 6.80
C LEU A 25 5.37 9.99 6.50
N LEU A 26 4.85 9.19 7.43
CA LEU A 26 4.68 7.75 7.25
C LEU A 26 3.68 7.48 6.11
N ASP A 27 2.53 8.17 6.11
CA ASP A 27 1.52 8.04 5.06
C ASP A 27 2.08 8.40 3.68
N LEU A 28 2.79 9.52 3.57
CA LEU A 28 3.45 9.93 2.33
C LEU A 28 4.45 8.86 1.83
N SER A 29 5.19 8.23 2.74
CA SER A 29 6.12 7.15 2.41
C SER A 29 5.40 5.89 1.89
N LEU A 30 4.29 5.51 2.53
CA LEU A 30 3.47 4.38 2.08
C LEU A 30 2.84 4.65 0.71
N LEU A 31 2.33 5.86 0.49
CA LEU A 31 1.80 6.27 -0.80
C LEU A 31 2.87 6.24 -1.89
N ALA A 32 4.09 6.70 -1.61
CA ALA A 32 5.20 6.62 -2.55
C ALA A 32 5.56 5.17 -2.91
N ASN A 33 5.55 4.27 -1.94
CA ASN A 33 5.74 2.83 -2.18
C ASN A 33 4.61 2.24 -3.05
N LEU A 34 3.36 2.65 -2.81
CA LEU A 34 2.22 2.22 -3.64
C LEU A 34 2.38 2.69 -5.10
N VAL A 35 2.76 3.95 -5.32
CA VAL A 35 3.03 4.49 -6.67
C VAL A 35 4.11 3.69 -7.37
N LEU A 36 5.18 3.33 -6.65
CA LEU A 36 6.27 2.51 -7.18
C LEU A 36 5.79 1.10 -7.58
N LEU A 37 5.00 0.43 -6.73
CA LEU A 37 4.42 -0.88 -7.03
C LEU A 37 3.52 -0.83 -8.28
N VAL A 38 2.70 0.21 -8.41
CA VAL A 38 1.84 0.42 -9.57
C VAL A 38 2.66 0.69 -10.83
N ALA A 39 3.74 1.49 -10.74
CA ALA A 39 4.64 1.75 -11.86
C ALA A 39 5.34 0.46 -12.35
N PHE A 40 5.83 -0.37 -11.43
CA PHE A 40 6.42 -1.66 -11.78
C PHE A 40 5.41 -2.64 -12.36
N SER A 41 4.20 -2.71 -11.81
CA SER A 41 3.10 -3.50 -12.39
C SER A 41 2.75 -3.03 -13.81
N GLY A 42 2.74 -1.73 -14.07
CA GLY A 42 2.54 -1.17 -15.40
C GLY A 42 3.68 -1.55 -16.36
N TYR A 43 4.93 -1.42 -15.93
CA TYR A 43 6.10 -1.83 -16.71
C TYR A 43 6.05 -3.32 -17.08
N GLU A 44 5.72 -4.18 -16.11
CA GLU A 44 5.61 -5.61 -16.34
C GLU A 44 4.46 -5.96 -17.32
N ASN A 45 3.29 -5.36 -17.13
CA ASN A 45 2.12 -5.61 -17.98
C ASN A 45 2.32 -5.18 -19.43
N PHE A 46 2.90 -4.00 -19.65
CA PHE A 46 2.90 -3.33 -20.95
C PHE A 46 4.25 -3.38 -21.65
N VAL A 47 5.36 -3.26 -20.94
CA VAL A 47 6.70 -3.18 -21.54
C VAL A 47 7.37 -4.55 -21.56
N SER A 48 7.34 -5.30 -20.44
CA SER A 48 8.01 -6.61 -20.37
C SER A 48 7.47 -7.62 -21.37
N LYS A 49 6.16 -7.61 -21.68
CA LYS A 49 5.57 -8.53 -22.68
C LYS A 49 6.00 -8.21 -24.11
N ILE A 50 6.34 -6.96 -24.41
CA ILE A 50 6.79 -6.53 -25.75
C ILE A 50 8.29 -6.85 -25.92
N ASP A 51 9.08 -6.69 -24.86
CA ASP A 51 10.53 -6.96 -24.88
C ASP A 51 10.85 -8.46 -24.96
N VAL A 52 10.03 -9.33 -24.34
CA VAL A 52 10.17 -10.80 -24.50
C VAL A 52 9.91 -11.28 -25.94
N ALA A 53 9.22 -10.49 -26.76
CA ALA A 53 9.05 -10.77 -28.19
C ALA A 53 10.28 -10.36 -29.03
N GLN A 54 11.24 -9.62 -28.44
CA GLN A 54 12.53 -9.29 -29.04
C GLN A 54 13.64 -10.01 -28.28
N ASP A 55 14.00 -11.18 -28.79
CA ASP A 55 15.02 -12.12 -28.29
C ASP A 55 16.27 -11.44 -27.69
N HIS A 56 16.36 -11.37 -26.35
CA HIS A 56 17.59 -11.01 -25.66
C HIS A 56 17.84 -11.89 -24.43
N VAL A 57 18.99 -12.56 -24.50
CA VAL A 57 19.56 -13.59 -23.61
C VAL A 57 20.10 -13.03 -22.27
N ASP A 58 19.88 -11.75 -21.96
CA ASP A 58 20.48 -11.06 -20.80
C ASP A 58 19.44 -10.42 -19.86
N ARG A 59 18.36 -11.15 -19.55
CA ARG A 59 17.42 -10.72 -18.51
C ARG A 59 18.04 -10.95 -17.13
N PRO A 60 18.23 -9.91 -16.29
CA PRO A 60 18.74 -10.09 -14.94
C PRO A 60 17.84 -11.01 -14.11
N SER A 61 18.42 -11.92 -13.33
CA SER A 61 17.70 -12.98 -12.60
C SER A 61 16.64 -12.50 -11.61
N TRP A 62 16.67 -11.22 -11.20
CA TRP A 62 15.69 -10.60 -10.29
C TRP A 62 14.38 -10.17 -10.96
N MET A 63 14.29 -10.23 -12.29
CA MET A 63 13.16 -9.68 -13.06
C MET A 63 12.14 -10.74 -13.49
N GLY A 64 12.47 -12.03 -13.38
CA GLY A 64 11.66 -13.15 -13.90
C GLY A 64 10.64 -13.77 -12.94
N SER A 65 10.66 -13.38 -11.66
CA SER A 65 9.91 -14.07 -10.60
C SER A 65 8.99 -13.18 -9.78
N LEU A 66 8.73 -11.93 -10.21
CA LEU A 66 7.63 -11.16 -9.62
C LEU A 66 6.34 -11.73 -10.18
N ASP A 67 5.81 -12.75 -9.51
CA ASP A 67 4.51 -13.30 -9.85
C ASP A 67 3.43 -12.20 -9.72
N PHE A 68 2.67 -12.05 -10.80
CA PHE A 68 1.56 -11.10 -10.95
C PHE A 68 0.57 -11.18 -9.78
N SER A 69 0.40 -12.38 -9.22
CA SER A 69 -0.49 -12.62 -8.10
C SER A 69 0.07 -12.04 -6.79
N GLY A 70 1.35 -12.26 -6.53
CA GLY A 70 2.07 -11.63 -5.42
C GLY A 70 2.11 -10.10 -5.48
N LEU A 71 2.18 -9.51 -6.67
CA LEU A 71 2.09 -8.05 -6.87
C LEU A 71 0.71 -7.48 -6.50
N LYS A 72 -0.37 -8.14 -6.91
CA LYS A 72 -1.74 -7.69 -6.62
C LYS A 72 -2.02 -7.65 -5.12
N LEU A 73 -1.63 -8.70 -4.39
CA LEU A 73 -1.80 -8.76 -2.94
C LEU A 73 -0.98 -7.69 -2.22
N LYS A 74 0.25 -7.41 -2.67
CA LYS A 74 1.08 -6.33 -2.11
C LYS A 74 0.42 -4.96 -2.27
N ILE A 75 -0.16 -4.68 -3.44
CA ILE A 75 -0.88 -3.42 -3.71
C ILE A 75 -2.09 -3.29 -2.79
N ILE A 76 -2.93 -4.33 -2.70
CA ILE A 76 -4.12 -4.31 -1.85
C ILE A 76 -3.74 -4.13 -0.38
N GLY A 77 -2.70 -4.84 0.08
CA GLY A 77 -2.18 -4.69 1.44
C GLY A 77 -1.68 -3.28 1.73
N SER A 78 -0.98 -2.64 0.79
CA SER A 78 -0.53 -1.25 0.92
C SER A 78 -1.70 -0.27 1.03
N ILE A 79 -2.76 -0.43 0.22
CA ILE A 79 -3.96 0.43 0.28
C ILE A 79 -4.65 0.29 1.66
N VAL A 80 -4.81 -0.94 2.15
CA VAL A 80 -5.41 -1.18 3.48
C VAL A 80 -4.55 -0.54 4.58
N ALA A 81 -3.22 -0.67 4.51
CA ALA A 81 -2.31 -0.07 5.48
C ALA A 81 -2.35 1.47 5.48
N ILE A 82 -2.36 2.10 4.30
CA ILE A 82 -2.51 3.56 4.14
C ILE A 82 -3.80 4.03 4.81
N SER A 83 -4.94 3.39 4.49
CA SER A 83 -6.23 3.77 5.08
C SER A 83 -6.30 3.59 6.61
N LEU A 84 -5.50 2.70 7.18
CA LEU A 84 -5.40 2.54 8.64
C LEU A 84 -4.63 3.70 9.28
N VAL A 85 -3.57 4.18 8.64
CA VAL A 85 -2.77 5.33 9.12
C VAL A 85 -3.62 6.59 9.09
N GLU A 86 -4.37 6.83 8.01
CA GLU A 86 -5.31 7.94 7.90
C GLU A 86 -6.37 7.89 9.02
N LEU A 87 -6.93 6.71 9.30
CA LEU A 87 -7.92 6.54 10.37
C LEU A 87 -7.33 6.81 11.76
N LEU A 88 -6.08 6.41 12.00
CA LEU A 88 -5.38 6.69 13.25
C LEU A 88 -5.11 8.19 13.42
N GLN A 89 -4.73 8.87 12.34
CA GLN A 89 -4.54 10.32 12.33
C GLN A 89 -5.85 11.06 12.64
N ASP A 90 -6.96 10.63 12.04
CA ASP A 90 -8.30 11.19 12.33
C ASP A 90 -8.69 11.01 13.80
N PHE A 91 -8.41 9.83 14.38
CA PHE A 91 -8.69 9.55 15.79
C PHE A 91 -7.88 10.45 16.73
N LEU A 92 -6.61 10.73 16.41
CA LEU A 92 -5.79 11.68 17.17
C LEU A 92 -6.31 13.12 17.05
N HIS A 93 -7.04 13.46 15.99
CA HIS A 93 -7.69 14.75 15.78
C HIS A 93 -9.15 14.83 16.28
N ALA A 94 -9.70 13.76 16.87
CA ALA A 94 -11.14 13.57 17.14
C ALA A 94 -11.82 14.66 17.99
N GLY A 95 -11.07 15.58 18.61
CA GLY A 95 -11.63 16.80 19.20
C GLY A 95 -12.25 17.78 18.19
N SER A 96 -12.00 17.61 16.88
CA SER A 96 -12.37 18.58 15.83
C SER A 96 -13.22 18.01 14.68
N LEU A 97 -13.42 16.69 14.61
CA LEU A 97 -14.11 16.03 13.50
C LEU A 97 -15.58 15.76 13.81
N ASP A 98 -16.42 15.84 12.78
CA ASP A 98 -17.83 15.45 12.86
C ASP A 98 -17.92 13.93 13.13
N PRO A 99 -18.55 13.49 14.25
CA PRO A 99 -18.69 12.06 14.57
C PRO A 99 -19.31 11.23 13.44
N HIS A 100 -20.16 11.84 12.61
CA HIS A 100 -20.74 11.17 11.46
C HIS A 100 -19.69 10.88 10.38
N MET A 101 -18.76 11.81 10.14
CA MET A 101 -17.66 11.65 9.18
C MET A 101 -16.68 10.57 9.63
N GLU A 102 -16.36 10.53 10.92
CA GLU A 102 -15.49 9.49 11.51
C GLU A 102 -16.10 8.10 11.33
N PHE A 103 -17.41 7.94 11.57
CA PHE A 103 -18.10 6.68 11.35
C PHE A 103 -17.99 6.20 9.89
N TRP A 104 -18.16 7.09 8.91
CA TRP A 104 -18.02 6.72 7.49
C TRP A 104 -16.59 6.32 7.13
N ARG A 105 -15.59 6.96 7.71
CA ARG A 105 -14.18 6.60 7.52
C ARG A 105 -13.88 5.20 8.08
N ILE A 106 -14.39 4.87 9.26
CA ILE A 106 -14.29 3.52 9.84
C ILE A 106 -15.00 2.50 8.91
N ALA A 107 -16.23 2.80 8.47
CA ALA A 107 -16.98 1.90 7.59
C ALA A 107 -16.27 1.64 6.24
N LEU A 108 -15.65 2.69 5.68
CA LEU A 108 -14.85 2.59 4.45
C LEU A 108 -13.60 1.74 4.67
N HIS A 109 -12.86 1.95 5.77
CA HIS A 109 -11.70 1.13 6.11
C HIS A 109 -12.07 -0.36 6.26
N LEU A 110 -13.19 -0.66 6.95
CA LEU A 110 -13.70 -2.04 7.06
C LEU A 110 -14.02 -2.65 5.69
N THR A 111 -14.51 -1.85 4.74
CA THR A 111 -14.76 -2.30 3.36
C THR A 111 -13.45 -2.67 2.64
N PHE A 112 -12.39 -1.88 2.83
CA PHE A 112 -11.06 -2.21 2.29
C PHE A 112 -10.46 -3.46 2.92
N VAL A 113 -10.55 -3.61 4.25
CA VAL A 113 -10.10 -4.82 4.96
C VAL A 113 -10.86 -6.04 4.45
N PHE A 114 -12.18 -5.96 4.35
CA PHE A 114 -13.00 -7.06 3.84
C PHE A 114 -12.61 -7.44 2.41
N THR A 115 -12.45 -6.45 1.54
CA THR A 115 -12.02 -6.68 0.15
C THR A 115 -10.65 -7.35 0.11
N GLY A 116 -9.69 -6.90 0.93
CA GLY A 116 -8.36 -7.50 1.02
C GLY A 116 -8.38 -8.94 1.52
N LEU A 117 -9.21 -9.25 2.51
CA LEU A 117 -9.38 -10.62 3.01
C LEU A 117 -9.97 -11.55 1.96
N VAL A 118 -10.96 -11.08 1.19
CA VAL A 118 -11.54 -11.86 0.08
C VAL A 118 -10.47 -12.15 -0.98
N PHE A 119 -9.67 -11.15 -1.37
CA PHE A 119 -8.57 -11.33 -2.31
C PHE A 119 -7.51 -12.32 -1.80
N ALA A 120 -7.07 -12.18 -0.55
CA ALA A 120 -6.14 -13.13 0.05
C ALA A 120 -6.72 -14.55 0.12
N GLY A 121 -8.02 -14.68 0.42
CA GLY A 121 -8.70 -15.97 0.44
C GLY A 121 -8.80 -16.62 -0.95
N MET A 122 -9.07 -15.84 -2.00
CA MET A 122 -9.08 -16.32 -3.38
C MET A 122 -7.70 -16.86 -3.79
N GLU A 123 -6.63 -16.18 -3.38
CA GLU A 123 -5.27 -16.62 -3.67
C GLU A 123 -4.94 -17.96 -3.01
N VAL A 124 -5.23 -18.08 -1.71
CA VAL A 124 -5.00 -19.34 -0.96
C VAL A 124 -5.80 -20.50 -1.57
N LEU A 125 -7.00 -20.24 -2.10
CA LEU A 125 -7.79 -21.25 -2.77
C LEU A 125 -7.23 -21.63 -4.16
N ALA A 126 -6.64 -20.67 -4.88
CA ALA A 126 -5.98 -20.91 -6.15
C ALA A 126 -4.72 -21.77 -5.98
N ASP A 127 -3.88 -21.46 -4.99
CA ASP A 127 -2.65 -22.22 -4.68
C ASP A 127 -2.96 -23.69 -4.35
N LYS A 128 -3.98 -23.93 -3.50
CA LYS A 128 -4.40 -25.29 -3.13
C LYS A 128 -4.89 -26.13 -4.31
N ARG A 129 -5.41 -25.51 -5.38
CA ARG A 129 -5.81 -26.23 -6.60
C ARG A 129 -4.61 -26.69 -7.43
N HIS A 130 -3.49 -25.97 -7.35
CA HIS A 130 -2.26 -26.36 -8.06
C HIS A 130 -1.56 -27.54 -7.39
N GLU A 131 -1.58 -27.65 -6.06
CA GLU A 131 -0.98 -28.78 -5.33
C GLU A 131 -1.79 -30.09 -5.43
N GLY A 132 -3.11 -30.00 -5.58
CA GLY A 132 -3.99 -31.18 -5.65
C GLY A 132 -4.05 -31.88 -7.01
N GLY A 133 -3.51 -31.28 -8.08
CA GLY A 133 -3.53 -31.84 -9.44
C GLY A 133 -2.31 -32.68 -9.81
N ASP A 134 -1.29 -32.72 -8.96
CA ASP A 134 0.00 -33.40 -9.20
C ASP A 134 0.06 -34.79 -8.54
N LEU A 135 -1.05 -35.27 -7.98
CA LEU A 135 -1.19 -36.55 -7.28
C LEU A 135 -2.06 -37.58 -8.03
N ASP A 136 -2.52 -37.26 -9.26
CA ASP A 136 -3.31 -38.14 -10.13
C ASP A 136 -2.50 -38.63 -11.36
#